data_AF-A0A7S2Z6H3-F1
#
_entry.id   AF-A0A7S2Z6H3-F1
#
_cell.length_a   1.000
_cell.length_b   1.000
_cell.length_c   1.000
_cell.angle_alpha   90.00
_cell.angle_beta   90.00
_cell.angle_gamma   90.00
#
_symmetry.space_group_name_H-M   'P 1'
#
loop_
_entity.id
_entity.type
_entity.pdbx_description
1 polymer ?
#
loop_
_entity_poly.entity_id
_entity_poly.type
_entity_poly.pdbx_seq_one_letter_code
_entity_poly.pdbx_strand_id
1 'polypeptide(L)'
;REAAAEAASIAEDVARGIEAFGSAANPANASEKILVYETDGFGNTLFMDDANAPSVLSIPYLSPEGAQSPIFAASRAFSLSPSNPFFFRGKVGSGVGGPHVGMGWI
;
A
#
# COMPACT_ATOMS: atom_id res chain seq x y z
N ARG A 1 6.66 19.37 26.12
CA ARG A 1 7.47 19.98 25.04
C ARG A 1 8.46 18.96 24.49
N GLU A 2 9.13 18.18 25.33
CA GLU A 2 10.00 17.06 24.94
C GLU A 2 9.28 15.99 24.08
N ALA A 3 8.15 15.44 24.54
CA ALA A 3 7.39 14.44 23.77
C ALA A 3 6.94 14.90 22.37
N ALA A 4 6.71 16.21 22.17
CA ALA A 4 6.35 16.74 20.86
C ALA A 4 7.55 16.79 19.90
N ALA A 5 8.73 17.12 20.43
CA ALA A 5 9.97 17.10 19.64
C ALA A 5 10.39 15.67 19.29
N GLU A 6 10.23 14.74 20.23
CA GLU A 6 10.50 13.32 19.99
C GLU A 6 9.56 12.74 18.93
N ALA A 7 8.25 12.99 19.03
CA ALA A 7 7.28 12.55 18.03
C ALA A 7 7.58 13.11 16.63
N ALA A 8 7.99 14.38 16.54
CA ALA A 8 8.40 15.00 15.28
C ALA A 8 9.65 14.32 14.70
N SER A 9 10.66 14.04 15.53
CA SER A 9 11.88 13.35 15.10
C SER A 9 11.56 11.94 14.58
N ILE A 10 10.73 11.17 15.29
CA ILE A 10 10.34 9.83 14.86
C ILE A 10 9.56 9.89 13.54
N ALA A 11 8.64 10.86 13.40
CA ALA A 11 7.87 11.03 12.17
C ALA A 11 8.78 11.34 10.97
N GLU A 12 9.80 12.20 11.15
CA GLU A 12 10.79 12.49 10.11
C GLU A 12 11.62 11.26 9.74
N ASP A 13 12.05 10.47 10.72
CA ASP A 13 12.80 9.24 10.48
C ASP A 13 11.97 8.22 9.68
N VAL A 14 10.71 8.02 10.08
CA VAL A 14 9.76 7.14 9.38
C VAL A 14 9.48 7.65 7.97
N ALA A 15 9.28 8.96 7.79
CA ALA A 15 9.04 9.56 6.48
C ALA A 15 10.22 9.32 5.52
N ARG A 16 11.46 9.50 6.01
CA ARG A 16 12.67 9.18 5.22
C ARG A 16 12.75 7.70 4.87
N GLY A 17 12.35 6.81 5.79
CA GLY A 17 12.26 5.37 5.52
C GLY A 17 11.24 5.04 4.42
N ILE A 18 10.05 5.65 4.46
CA ILE A 18 9.01 5.48 3.44
C ILE A 18 9.48 6.02 2.09
N GLU A 19 10.15 7.17 2.05
CA GLU A 19 10.69 7.72 0.81
C GLU A 19 11.73 6.79 0.18
N ALA A 20 12.63 6.23 0.99
CA ALA A 20 13.70 5.36 0.53
C ALA A 20 13.22 3.96 0.11
N PHE A 21 12.29 3.37 0.86
CA PHE A 21 11.96 1.94 0.74
C PHE A 21 10.47 1.66 0.47
N GLY A 22 9.58 2.61 0.72
CA GLY A 22 8.12 2.43 0.65
C GLY A 22 7.54 2.36 -0.77
N SER A 23 8.38 2.33 -1.80
CA SER A 23 7.92 2.23 -3.19
C SER A 23 8.90 1.51 -4.10
N ALA A 24 8.37 0.79 -5.09
CA ALA A 24 9.14 0.02 -6.05
C ALA A 24 8.49 0.06 -7.45
N ALA A 25 9.21 -0.43 -8.45
CA ALA A 25 8.64 -0.59 -9.80
C ALA A 25 7.48 -1.58 -9.76
N ASN A 26 6.38 -1.25 -10.43
CA ASN A 26 5.20 -2.11 -10.49
C ASN A 26 5.54 -3.40 -11.25
N PRO A 27 5.38 -4.60 -10.64
CA PRO A 27 5.72 -5.86 -11.28
C PRO A 27 4.83 -6.19 -12.48
N ALA A 28 3.63 -5.60 -12.56
CA ALA A 28 2.72 -5.74 -13.69
C ALA A 28 2.96 -4.69 -14.80
N ASN A 29 3.61 -3.57 -14.47
CA ASN A 29 3.97 -2.51 -15.41
C ASN A 29 5.22 -1.76 -14.93
N ALA A 30 6.40 -2.18 -15.37
CA ALA A 30 7.67 -1.62 -14.91
C ALA A 30 7.87 -0.11 -15.22
N SER A 31 7.02 0.50 -16.06
CA SER A 31 7.04 1.96 -16.30
C SER A 31 6.39 2.77 -15.18
N GLU A 32 5.69 2.12 -14.26
CA GLU A 32 5.04 2.74 -13.10
C GLU A 32 5.82 2.45 -11.82
N LYS A 33 5.77 3.41 -10.89
CA LYS A 33 6.16 3.21 -9.49
C LYS A 33 4.89 3.03 -8.66
N ILE A 34 4.89 2.09 -7.72
CA ILE A 34 3.79 1.86 -6.78
C ILE A 34 4.32 1.78 -5.35
N LEU A 35 3.43 2.01 -4.40
CA LEU A 35 3.67 1.73 -2.99
C LEU A 35 3.75 0.22 -2.78
N VAL A 36 4.69 -0.21 -1.96
CA VAL A 36 4.79 -1.62 -1.55
C VAL A 36 4.02 -1.82 -0.26
N TYR A 37 3.42 -3.00 -0.08
CA TYR A 37 2.67 -3.30 1.14
C TYR A 37 3.63 -3.47 2.31
N GLU A 38 4.69 -4.26 2.10
CA GLU A 38 5.77 -4.45 3.07
C GLU A 38 7.13 -4.43 2.37
N THR A 39 8.15 -4.02 3.12
CA THR A 39 9.56 -4.11 2.72
C THR A 39 10.42 -4.38 3.95
N ASP A 40 11.54 -5.05 3.75
CA ASP A 40 12.53 -5.33 4.81
C ASP A 40 13.69 -4.33 4.85
N GLY A 41 13.80 -3.41 3.88
CA GLY A 41 14.92 -2.48 3.74
C GLY A 41 16.22 -3.08 3.17
N PHE A 42 16.25 -4.39 2.88
CA PHE A 42 17.36 -5.10 2.25
C PHE A 42 17.12 -5.37 0.75
N GLY A 43 15.99 -4.90 0.22
CA GLY A 43 15.61 -5.01 -1.18
C GLY A 43 14.45 -5.98 -1.43
N ASN A 44 13.98 -6.71 -0.41
CA ASN A 44 12.78 -7.51 -0.54
C ASN A 44 11.54 -6.62 -0.35
N THR A 45 10.53 -6.88 -1.18
CA THR A 45 9.27 -6.13 -1.20
C THR A 45 8.11 -7.09 -1.43
N LEU A 46 7.02 -6.86 -0.72
CA LEU A 46 5.77 -7.59 -0.88
C LEU A 46 4.76 -6.69 -1.62
N PHE A 47 4.30 -7.18 -2.77
CA PHE A 47 3.32 -6.49 -3.60
C PHE A 47 1.95 -7.11 -3.40
N MET A 48 1.12 -6.46 -2.60
CA MET A 48 -0.27 -6.83 -2.36
C MET A 48 -1.05 -5.63 -1.81
N ASP A 49 -2.32 -5.84 -1.50
CA ASP A 49 -3.04 -5.01 -0.54
C ASP A 49 -4.00 -5.90 0.26
N ASP A 50 -4.42 -5.42 1.43
CA ASP A 50 -5.33 -6.12 2.34
C ASP A 50 -6.61 -5.30 2.57
N ALA A 51 -7.71 -5.97 2.87
CA ALA A 51 -9.00 -5.34 3.14
C ALA A 51 -9.00 -4.48 4.42
N ASN A 52 -8.15 -4.81 5.40
CA ASN A 52 -8.11 -4.12 6.69
C ASN A 52 -7.37 -2.79 6.60
N ALA A 53 -7.98 -1.71 7.10
CA ALA A 53 -7.28 -0.44 7.28
C ALA A 53 -6.34 -0.50 8.51
N PRO A 54 -5.11 0.04 8.44
CA PRO A 54 -4.52 0.77 7.32
C PRO A 54 -4.05 -0.16 6.17
N SER A 55 -4.55 0.10 4.97
CA SER A 55 -4.18 -0.52 3.70
C SER A 55 -3.78 0.54 2.66
N VAL A 56 -3.20 0.13 1.52
CA VAL A 56 -2.88 1.06 0.41
C VAL A 56 -4.16 1.77 -0.04
N LEU A 57 -5.26 1.03 -0.22
CA LEU A 57 -6.56 1.61 -0.59
C LEU A 57 -7.13 2.59 0.45
N SER A 58 -6.72 2.50 1.71
CA SER A 58 -7.19 3.40 2.78
C SER A 58 -6.44 4.75 2.86
N ILE A 59 -5.37 4.95 2.07
CA ILE A 59 -4.56 6.18 2.11
C ILE A 59 -5.39 7.46 1.99
N PRO A 60 -6.32 7.61 1.02
CA PRO A 60 -7.16 8.82 0.92
C PRO A 60 -8.01 9.10 2.16
N TYR A 61 -8.34 8.06 2.93
CA TYR A 61 -9.11 8.19 4.16
C TYR A 61 -8.23 8.67 5.32
N LEU A 62 -6.98 8.21 5.40
CA LEU A 62 -6.04 8.54 6.49
C LEU A 62 -5.23 9.83 6.21
N SER A 63 -4.96 10.11 4.94
CA SER A 63 -4.15 11.22 4.44
C SER A 63 -4.76 11.70 3.11
N PRO A 64 -5.75 12.60 3.14
CA PRO A 64 -6.46 13.08 1.95
C PRO A 64 -5.54 13.69 0.88
N GLU A 65 -4.42 14.29 1.30
CA GLU A 65 -3.37 14.82 0.42
C GLU A 65 -2.71 13.73 -0.44
N GLY A 66 -2.61 12.50 0.06
CA GLY A 66 -2.08 11.35 -0.68
C GLY A 66 -2.99 10.89 -1.82
N ALA A 67 -4.28 11.24 -1.79
CA ALA A 67 -5.29 10.76 -2.75
C ALA A 67 -5.04 11.21 -4.19
N GLN A 68 -4.36 12.34 -4.38
CA GLN A 68 -4.09 12.92 -5.71
C GLN A 68 -2.72 12.53 -6.27
N SER A 69 -1.95 11.72 -5.53
CA SER A 69 -0.60 11.36 -5.97
C SER A 69 -0.62 10.33 -7.11
N PRO A 70 0.18 10.52 -8.19
CA PRO A 70 0.27 9.54 -9.28
C PRO A 70 0.67 8.14 -8.82
N ILE A 71 1.55 8.05 -7.80
CA ILE A 71 1.95 6.76 -7.22
C ILE A 71 0.77 6.06 -6.54
N PHE A 72 -0.11 6.81 -5.86
CA PHE A 72 -1.31 6.25 -5.26
C PHE A 72 -2.29 5.76 -6.33
N ALA A 73 -2.50 6.53 -7.40
CA ALA A 73 -3.36 6.11 -8.51
C ALA A 73 -2.90 4.78 -9.14
N ALA A 74 -1.59 4.64 -9.40
CA ALA A 74 -1.00 3.38 -9.89
C ALA A 74 -1.12 2.25 -8.86
N SER A 75 -0.88 2.53 -7.58
CA SER A 75 -0.97 1.54 -6.49
C SER A 75 -2.41 1.05 -6.29
N ARG A 76 -3.39 1.95 -6.40
CA ARG A 76 -4.82 1.62 -6.38
C ARG A 76 -5.21 0.75 -7.57
N ALA A 77 -4.70 1.05 -8.76
CA ALA A 77 -4.94 0.24 -9.95
C ALA A 77 -4.36 -1.17 -9.78
N PHE A 78 -3.14 -1.30 -9.25
CA PHE A 78 -2.52 -2.57 -8.88
C PHE A 78 -3.38 -3.35 -7.86
N SER A 79 -3.77 -2.69 -6.76
CA SER A 79 -4.50 -3.30 -5.65
C SER A 79 -5.87 -3.85 -6.06
N LEU A 80 -6.54 -3.18 -7.01
CA LEU A 80 -7.85 -3.57 -7.58
C LEU A 80 -7.72 -4.38 -8.89
N SER A 81 -6.64 -5.14 -9.03
CA SER A 81 -6.38 -5.99 -10.20
C SER A 81 -5.94 -7.39 -9.80
N PRO A 82 -6.00 -8.39 -10.71
CA PRO A 82 -5.47 -9.73 -10.46
C PRO A 82 -3.97 -9.80 -10.13
N SER A 83 -3.23 -8.70 -10.26
CA SER A 83 -1.83 -8.62 -9.82
C SER A 83 -1.68 -8.56 -8.30
N ASN A 84 -2.71 -8.12 -7.57
CA ASN A 84 -2.79 -8.31 -6.13
C ASN A 84 -3.27 -9.74 -5.85
N PRO A 85 -2.50 -10.58 -5.13
CA PRO A 85 -2.88 -11.96 -4.82
C PRO A 85 -4.19 -12.10 -4.03
N PHE A 86 -4.61 -11.03 -3.33
CA PHE A 86 -5.85 -10.98 -2.56
C PHE A 86 -6.97 -10.19 -3.23
N PHE A 87 -6.82 -9.83 -4.51
CA PHE A 87 -7.93 -9.33 -5.31
C PHE A 87 -8.73 -10.50 -5.87
N PHE A 88 -10.02 -10.55 -5.55
CA PHE A 88 -10.93 -11.59 -6.03
C PHE A 88 -12.04 -11.00 -6.88
N ARG A 89 -12.47 -11.77 -7.89
CA ARG A 89 -13.59 -11.44 -8.77
C ARG A 89 -14.51 -12.65 -8.89
N GLY A 90 -15.76 -12.48 -8.47
CA GLY A 90 -16.82 -13.49 -8.55
C GLY A 90 -18.01 -13.01 -9.36
N LYS A 91 -19.09 -13.80 -9.37
CA LYS A 91 -20.33 -13.47 -10.10
C LYS A 91 -21.08 -12.27 -9.51
N VAL A 92 -20.95 -12.04 -8.20
CA VAL A 92 -21.73 -11.05 -7.44
C VAL A 92 -20.94 -9.80 -7.05
N GLY A 93 -19.64 -9.76 -7.32
CA GLY A 93 -18.79 -8.63 -6.94
C GLY A 93 -17.30 -8.91 -7.14
N SER A 94 -16.49 -7.88 -6.90
CA SER A 94 -15.04 -7.95 -6.88
C SER A 94 -14.48 -6.99 -5.85
N GLY A 95 -13.37 -7.37 -5.22
CA GLY A 95 -12.72 -6.54 -4.21
C GLY A 95 -11.46 -7.21 -3.65
N VAL A 96 -10.86 -6.54 -2.68
CA VAL A 96 -9.69 -7.01 -1.96
C VAL A 96 -10.16 -7.72 -0.69
N GLY A 97 -9.65 -8.93 -0.47
CA GLY A 97 -9.80 -9.68 0.77
C GLY A 97 -8.51 -9.64 1.59
N GLY A 98 -8.10 -10.80 2.08
CA GLY A 98 -6.84 -10.95 2.80
C GLY A 98 -6.58 -12.40 3.23
N PRO A 99 -5.36 -12.71 3.71
CA PRO A 99 -5.02 -14.06 4.15
C PRO A 99 -5.79 -14.49 5.40
N HIS A 100 -6.36 -13.54 6.16
CA HIS A 100 -6.99 -13.82 7.45
C HIS A 100 -8.26 -14.68 7.34
N VAL A 101 -9.14 -14.36 6.39
CA VAL A 101 -10.36 -15.15 6.13
C VAL A 101 -10.09 -16.27 5.13
N GLY A 102 -9.19 -16.04 4.17
CA GLY A 102 -8.75 -17.01 3.19
C GLY A 102 -9.16 -16.65 1.75
N MET A 103 -8.76 -17.52 0.81
CA MET A 103 -8.88 -17.25 -0.62
C MET A 103 -10.34 -17.17 -1.10
N GLY A 104 -10.64 -16.18 -1.96
CA GLY A 104 -11.94 -16.02 -2.58
C GLY A 104 -12.98 -15.26 -1.75
N TRP A 105 -12.62 -14.83 -0.54
CA TRP A 105 -13.46 -13.97 0.30
C TRP A 105 -13.12 -12.49 0.06
N ILE A 106 -14.16 -11.68 -0.11
CA ILE A 106 -14.11 -10.22 -0.23
C ILE A 106 -14.86 -9.65 0.97
#